data_AF-A0A7E5VMU6-F1
#
_entry.id   AF-A0A7E5VMU6-F1
#
_cell.length_a   1.000
_cell.length_b   1.000
_cell.length_c   1.000
_cell.angle_alpha   90.00
_cell.angle_beta   90.00
_cell.angle_gamma   90.00
#
_symmetry.space_group_name_H-M   'P 1'
#
loop_
_entity.id
_entity.type
_entity.pdbx_description
1 polymer ?
#
loop_
_entity_poly.entity_id
_entity_poly.type
_entity_poly.pdbx_seq_one_letter_code
_entity_poly.pdbx_strand_id
1 'polypeptide(L)'
;MGVTIIEVLGPSDKDVEKDDLIKLVYLEKVIKESLRLYPIAPAFPRVSHAELKINNYTFPSGTTFVIDVFGLHRHPIWGPDATIFRPERWDNLDSLPKEFSPFGVGRRTCIGILLSFIFLLTNVLRCEKHINPGEPNSSRAAEDRVFSIQKGKVYAMMSMKILLAHLLRRFKVISDITKLDLKLDSLLRPESGYEIKIELRQ
;
A
#
# COMPACT_ATOMS: atom_id res chain seq x y z
N MET A 1 -3.87 -11.91 18.79
CA MET A 1 -5.26 -11.50 18.47
C MET A 1 -5.22 -10.07 17.98
N GLY A 2 -5.44 -9.84 16.69
CA GLY A 2 -5.46 -8.49 16.11
C GLY A 2 -6.82 -7.84 16.36
N VAL A 3 -6.80 -6.63 16.95
CA VAL A 3 -8.02 -5.84 17.16
C VAL A 3 -8.59 -5.47 15.79
N THR A 4 -9.88 -5.73 15.57
CA THR A 4 -10.54 -5.45 14.28
C THR A 4 -10.88 -3.97 14.14
N ILE A 5 -11.13 -3.52 12.91
CA ILE A 5 -11.51 -2.12 12.62
C ILE A 5 -12.78 -1.73 13.41
N ILE A 6 -13.72 -2.66 13.55
CA ILE A 6 -14.99 -2.44 14.27
C ILE A 6 -14.75 -2.31 15.78
N GLU A 7 -13.82 -3.07 16.35
CA GLU A 7 -13.47 -2.96 17.78
C GLU A 7 -12.81 -1.62 18.12
N VAL A 8 -12.01 -1.06 17.20
CA VAL A 8 -11.34 0.24 17.41
C VAL A 8 -12.28 1.43 17.18
N LEU A 9 -13.05 1.41 16.08
CA LEU A 9 -13.81 2.57 15.60
C LEU A 9 -15.32 2.48 15.87
N GLY A 10 -15.80 1.32 16.31
CA GLY A 10 -17.22 1.02 16.42
C GLY A 10 -17.92 0.85 15.06
N PRO A 11 -19.21 0.48 15.07
CA PRO A 11 -20.03 0.29 13.87
C PRO A 11 -20.56 1.61 13.30
N SER A 12 -20.57 2.67 14.11
CA SER A 12 -20.99 4.01 13.71
C SER A 12 -20.12 4.52 12.56
N ASP A 13 -20.56 5.54 11.85
CA ASP A 13 -19.81 6.14 10.74
C ASP A 13 -19.07 7.43 11.12
N LYS A 14 -18.56 7.47 12.35
CA LYS A 14 -17.80 8.62 12.86
C LYS A 14 -16.50 8.79 12.10
N ASP A 15 -16.12 10.05 11.92
CA ASP A 15 -14.82 10.46 11.38
C ASP A 15 -13.70 9.75 12.13
N VAL A 16 -12.69 9.31 11.38
CA VAL A 16 -11.54 8.60 11.95
C VAL A 16 -10.55 9.62 12.48
N GLU A 17 -10.32 9.61 13.79
CA GLU A 17 -9.36 10.50 14.43
C GLU A 17 -7.94 9.92 14.40
N LYS A 18 -6.94 10.79 14.57
CA LYS A 18 -5.52 10.42 14.51
C LYS A 18 -5.16 9.32 15.52
N ASP A 19 -5.72 9.40 16.73
CA ASP A 19 -5.39 8.47 17.82
C ASP A 19 -5.96 7.07 17.57
N ASP A 20 -7.03 6.96 16.78
CA ASP A 20 -7.57 5.66 16.38
C ASP A 20 -6.70 4.96 15.34
N LEU A 21 -6.05 5.73 14.45
CA LEU A 21 -5.12 5.18 13.46
C LEU A 21 -3.91 4.50 14.09
N ILE A 22 -3.51 4.93 15.29
CA ILE A 22 -2.43 4.32 16.06
C ILE A 22 -2.86 2.93 16.56
N LYS A 23 -4.14 2.78 16.94
CA LYS A 23 -4.71 1.51 17.44
C LYS A 23 -4.96 0.48 16.33
N LEU A 24 -5.10 0.92 15.07
CA LEU A 24 -5.25 0.05 13.89
C LEU A 24 -3.93 -0.64 13.50
N VAL A 25 -3.35 -1.39 14.43
CA VAL A 25 -2.06 -2.08 14.29
C VAL A 25 -2.19 -3.24 13.30
N TYR A 26 -3.23 -4.05 13.42
CA TYR A 26 -3.42 -5.21 12.53
C TYR A 26 -3.66 -4.79 11.08
N LEU A 27 -4.44 -3.74 10.86
CA LEU A 27 -4.64 -3.15 9.52
C LEU A 27 -3.31 -2.70 8.91
N GLU A 28 -2.39 -2.14 9.72
CA GLU A 28 -1.05 -1.79 9.26
C GLU A 28 -0.27 -3.00 8.74
N LYS A 29 -0.35 -4.12 9.46
CA LYS A 29 0.31 -5.38 9.09
C LYS A 29 -0.24 -5.92 7.77
N VAL A 30 -1.57 -5.88 7.61
CA VAL A 30 -2.25 -6.26 6.37
C VAL A 30 -1.77 -5.40 5.21
N ILE A 31 -1.73 -4.07 5.37
CA ILE A 31 -1.24 -3.14 4.32
C ILE A 31 0.21 -3.47 3.95
N LYS A 32 1.10 -3.64 4.94
CA LYS A 32 2.52 -3.93 4.69
C LYS A 32 2.72 -5.26 3.98
N GLU A 33 1.97 -6.29 4.39
CA GLU A 33 2.04 -7.61 3.76
C GLU A 33 1.48 -7.60 2.33
N SER A 34 0.40 -6.85 2.09
CA SER A 34 -0.13 -6.62 0.74
C SER A 34 0.90 -5.94 -0.16
N LEU A 35 1.57 -4.89 0.32
CA LEU A 35 2.62 -4.20 -0.43
C LEU A 35 3.87 -5.06 -0.65
N ARG A 36 4.14 -6.02 0.25
CA ARG A 36 5.24 -6.98 0.11
C ARG A 36 4.95 -7.94 -1.06
N LEU A 37 3.81 -8.61 -1.04
CA LEU A 37 3.45 -9.61 -2.05
C LEU A 37 3.02 -8.97 -3.37
N TYR A 38 2.30 -7.86 -3.35
CA TYR A 38 1.74 -7.23 -4.55
C TYR A 38 2.21 -5.78 -4.66
N PRO A 39 3.53 -5.54 -4.85
CA PRO A 39 4.03 -4.19 -5.04
C PRO A 39 3.50 -3.60 -6.34
N ILE A 40 2.95 -2.38 -6.27
CA ILE A 40 2.43 -1.65 -7.44
C ILE A 40 3.55 -1.40 -8.47
N ALA A 41 4.75 -1.09 -7.98
CA ALA A 41 5.96 -0.91 -8.78
C ALA A 41 6.95 -2.05 -8.46
N PRO A 42 6.90 -3.16 -9.21
CA PRO A 42 7.65 -4.38 -8.90
C PRO A 42 9.12 -4.35 -9.36
N ALA A 43 9.50 -3.44 -10.25
CA ALA A 43 10.88 -3.32 -10.71
C ALA A 43 11.31 -1.86 -10.94
N PHE A 44 12.56 -1.54 -10.64
CA PHE A 44 13.12 -0.21 -10.83
C PHE A 44 14.43 -0.25 -11.64
N PRO A 45 14.47 0.27 -12.87
CA PRO A 45 15.70 0.37 -13.64
C PRO A 45 16.58 1.53 -13.16
N ARG A 46 17.90 1.35 -13.23
CA ARG A 46 18.96 2.34 -12.98
C ARG A 46 20.03 2.18 -14.04
N VAL A 47 20.58 3.27 -14.55
CA VAL A 47 21.66 3.24 -15.53
C VAL A 47 22.94 3.75 -14.86
N SER A 48 24.05 3.03 -14.99
CA SER A 48 25.36 3.53 -14.56
C SER A 48 25.87 4.55 -15.58
N HIS A 49 26.35 5.70 -15.10
CA HIS A 49 26.99 6.72 -15.94
C HIS A 49 28.52 6.65 -15.90
N ALA A 50 29.06 5.71 -15.13
CA ALA A 50 30.48 5.42 -15.01
C ALA A 50 30.65 3.90 -14.85
N GLU A 51 31.89 3.43 -15.02
CA GLU A 51 32.26 2.07 -14.66
C GLU A 51 31.96 1.84 -13.17
N LEU A 52 31.28 0.73 -12.88
CA LEU A 52 30.84 0.40 -11.53
C LEU A 52 31.41 -0.96 -11.13
N LYS A 53 32.13 -0.99 -10.00
CA LYS A 53 32.60 -2.23 -9.40
C LYS A 53 31.66 -2.63 -8.26
N ILE A 54 31.01 -3.79 -8.38
CA ILE A 54 30.18 -4.37 -7.32
C ILE A 54 30.77 -5.74 -6.98
N ASN A 55 31.22 -5.89 -5.74
CA ASN A 55 31.94 -7.09 -5.28
C ASN A 55 33.12 -7.41 -6.23
N ASN A 56 33.09 -8.60 -6.85
CA ASN A 56 34.13 -9.08 -7.76
C ASN A 56 33.82 -8.80 -9.24
N TYR A 57 32.76 -8.04 -9.53
CA TYR A 57 32.32 -7.75 -10.90
C TYR A 57 32.55 -6.27 -11.25
N THR A 58 33.01 -6.05 -12.48
CA THR A 58 33.14 -4.71 -13.07
C THR A 58 32.12 -4.57 -14.19
N PHE A 59 31.30 -3.54 -14.11
CA PHE A 59 30.25 -3.23 -15.08
C PHE A 59 30.62 -1.95 -15.84
N PRO A 60 30.54 -1.94 -17.18
CA PRO A 60 30.84 -0.75 -17.96
C PRO A 60 29.83 0.37 -17.70
N SER A 61 30.24 1.60 -18.04
CA SER A 61 29.30 2.73 -18.14
C SER A 61 28.20 2.42 -19.16
N GLY A 62 26.98 2.86 -18.89
CA GLY A 62 25.79 2.56 -19.68
C GLY A 62 25.06 1.27 -19.29
N THR A 63 25.54 0.53 -18.28
CA THR A 63 24.88 -0.70 -17.82
C THR A 63 23.55 -0.37 -17.14
N THR A 64 22.48 -1.06 -17.55
CA THR A 64 21.17 -0.96 -16.89
C THR A 64 21.03 -2.05 -15.83
N PHE A 65 20.86 -1.63 -14.58
CA PHE A 65 20.57 -2.47 -13.44
C PHE A 65 19.08 -2.40 -13.13
N VAL A 66 18.41 -3.55 -13.02
CA VAL A 66 17.00 -3.63 -12.63
C VAL A 66 16.92 -4.18 -11.21
N ILE A 67 16.37 -3.38 -10.30
CA ILE A 67 16.06 -3.82 -8.95
C ILE A 67 14.70 -4.50 -9.00
N ASP A 68 14.68 -5.83 -8.93
CA ASP A 68 13.46 -6.65 -8.89
C ASP A 68 12.92 -6.72 -7.45
N VAL A 69 11.99 -5.83 -7.12
CA VAL A 69 11.33 -5.78 -5.81
C VAL A 69 10.36 -6.94 -5.63
N PHE A 70 9.68 -7.34 -6.70
CA PHE A 70 8.71 -8.44 -6.66
C PHE A 70 9.38 -9.77 -6.31
N GLY A 71 10.52 -10.05 -6.95
CA GLY A 71 11.37 -11.20 -6.63
C GLY A 71 12.02 -11.06 -5.25
N LEU A 72 12.60 -9.89 -4.92
CA LEU A 72 13.23 -9.65 -3.62
C LEU A 72 12.28 -9.87 -2.44
N HIS A 73 11.02 -9.46 -2.57
CA HIS A 73 10.01 -9.65 -1.54
C HIS A 73 9.53 -11.11 -1.40
N ARG A 74 9.80 -11.97 -2.38
CA ARG A 74 9.52 -13.43 -2.34
C ARG A 74 10.77 -14.27 -2.11
N HIS A 75 11.92 -13.63 -1.99
CA HIS A 75 13.19 -14.31 -1.81
C HIS A 75 13.18 -15.12 -0.49
N PRO A 76 13.86 -16.28 -0.41
CA PRO A 76 13.93 -17.11 0.79
C PRO A 76 14.46 -16.41 2.05
N ILE A 77 15.06 -15.22 1.92
CA ILE A 77 15.43 -14.35 3.06
C ILE A 77 14.22 -14.02 3.94
N TRP A 78 13.01 -14.00 3.37
CA TRP A 78 11.75 -13.78 4.09
C TRP A 78 11.23 -15.03 4.84
N GLY A 79 11.90 -16.17 4.68
CA GLY A 79 11.50 -17.47 5.23
C GLY A 79 10.87 -18.41 4.19
N PRO A 80 10.62 -19.68 4.56
CA PRO A 80 10.04 -20.69 3.67
C PRO A 80 8.61 -20.34 3.20
N ASP A 81 7.94 -19.46 3.94
CA ASP A 81 6.58 -19.01 3.68
C ASP A 81 6.54 -17.64 2.96
N ALA A 82 7.63 -17.25 2.27
CA ALA A 82 7.75 -15.95 1.61
C ALA A 82 6.63 -15.66 0.58
N THR A 83 6.02 -16.69 -0.01
CA THR A 83 4.90 -16.54 -0.95
C THR A 83 3.53 -16.48 -0.28
N ILE A 84 3.46 -16.76 1.02
CA ILE A 84 2.21 -16.83 1.78
C ILE A 84 1.89 -15.45 2.36
N PHE A 85 0.63 -15.02 2.22
CA PHE A 85 0.12 -13.81 2.84
C PHE A 85 -0.06 -14.03 4.34
N ARG A 86 0.86 -13.48 5.15
CA ARG A 86 0.84 -13.61 6.62
C ARG A 86 1.12 -12.28 7.32
N PRO A 87 0.10 -11.49 7.68
CA PRO A 87 0.27 -10.23 8.41
C PRO A 87 1.03 -10.38 9.74
N GLU A 88 0.94 -11.53 10.40
CA GLU A 88 1.61 -11.83 11.67
C GLU A 88 3.15 -11.84 11.53
N ARG A 89 3.68 -11.88 10.29
CA ARG A 89 5.12 -11.71 10.04
C ARG A 89 5.66 -10.39 10.60
N TRP A 90 4.80 -9.38 10.67
CA TRP A 90 5.14 -8.04 11.14
C TRP A 90 5.10 -7.90 12.67
N ASP A 91 4.88 -8.99 13.41
CA ASP A 91 4.90 -9.02 14.88
C ASP A 91 6.32 -8.95 15.44
N ASN A 92 7.29 -9.56 14.73
CA ASN A 92 8.69 -9.59 15.14
C ASN A 92 9.55 -8.83 14.13
N LEU A 93 9.64 -7.51 14.31
CA LEU A 93 10.38 -6.63 13.41
C LEU A 93 11.88 -6.95 13.33
N ASP A 94 12.47 -7.50 14.39
CA ASP A 94 13.90 -7.83 14.44
C ASP A 94 14.23 -9.04 13.56
N SER A 95 13.25 -9.92 13.35
CA SER A 95 13.39 -11.09 12.46
C SER A 95 13.16 -10.77 10.98
N LEU A 96 12.74 -9.54 10.66
CA LEU A 96 12.41 -9.18 9.28
C LEU A 96 13.68 -8.82 8.48
N PRO A 97 13.73 -9.24 7.19
CA PRO A 97 14.71 -8.71 6.26
C PRO A 97 14.61 -7.18 6.18
N LYS A 98 15.77 -6.49 6.15
CA LYS A 98 15.83 -5.02 6.00
C LYS A 98 15.44 -4.56 4.59
N GLU A 99 15.20 -5.51 3.70
CA GLU A 99 14.95 -5.36 2.26
C GLU A 99 13.49 -5.00 1.92
N PHE A 100 12.66 -4.66 2.91
CA PHE A 100 11.31 -4.16 2.65
C PHE A 100 11.33 -2.76 2.01
N SER A 101 11.06 -2.70 0.71
CA SER A 101 11.08 -1.42 -0.02
C SER A 101 9.99 -1.30 -1.09
N PRO A 102 8.70 -1.30 -0.68
CA PRO A 102 7.58 -1.23 -1.63
C PRO A 102 7.50 0.10 -2.39
N PHE A 103 8.22 1.12 -1.93
CA PHE A 103 8.26 2.45 -2.54
C PHE A 103 9.66 2.86 -3.02
N GLY A 104 10.59 1.90 -3.08
CA GLY A 104 11.98 2.14 -3.42
C GLY A 104 12.81 2.74 -2.26
N VAL A 105 14.12 2.78 -2.47
CA VAL A 105 15.12 3.31 -1.54
C VAL A 105 15.93 4.44 -2.15
N GLY A 106 16.47 5.31 -1.29
CA GLY A 106 17.42 6.36 -1.64
C GLY A 106 16.79 7.59 -2.31
N ARG A 107 17.59 8.31 -3.10
CA ARG A 107 17.23 9.62 -3.72
C ARG A 107 16.05 9.57 -4.69
N ARG A 108 15.67 8.37 -5.16
CA ARG A 108 14.57 8.15 -6.11
C ARG A 108 13.42 7.35 -5.47
N THR A 109 13.30 7.41 -4.14
CA THR A 109 12.12 6.90 -3.42
C THR A 109 10.88 7.59 -3.96
N CYS A 110 9.77 6.85 -4.06
CA CYS A 110 8.52 7.36 -4.61
C CYS A 110 8.09 8.67 -3.93
N ILE A 111 7.99 9.75 -4.71
CA ILE A 111 7.47 11.04 -4.25
C ILE A 111 5.92 11.04 -4.23
N GLY A 112 5.32 10.20 -5.07
CA GLY A 112 3.87 9.99 -5.18
C GLY A 112 3.26 9.26 -3.98
N ILE A 113 4.07 8.86 -2.99
CA ILE A 113 3.58 8.37 -1.70
C ILE A 113 2.59 9.39 -1.09
N LEU A 114 2.73 10.69 -1.32
CA LEU A 114 1.77 11.67 -0.80
C LEU A 114 0.60 11.92 -1.77
N LEU A 115 0.87 12.04 -3.08
CA LEU A 115 -0.15 12.37 -4.09
C LEU A 115 -1.14 11.24 -4.34
N SER A 116 -0.69 9.97 -4.35
CA SER A 116 -1.56 8.83 -4.68
C SER A 116 -2.76 8.72 -3.72
N PHE A 117 -2.62 9.22 -2.49
CA PHE A 117 -3.67 9.16 -1.48
C PHE A 117 -4.69 10.29 -1.55
N ILE A 118 -4.31 11.49 -2.00
CA ILE A 118 -5.28 12.57 -2.27
C ILE A 118 -6.23 12.11 -3.39
N PHE A 119 -5.69 11.53 -4.45
CA PHE A 119 -6.51 10.98 -5.54
C PHE A 119 -7.40 9.82 -5.08
N LEU A 120 -6.90 8.92 -4.23
CA LEU A 120 -7.69 7.78 -3.75
C LEU A 120 -8.85 8.23 -2.83
N LEU A 121 -8.61 9.17 -1.90
CA LEU A 121 -9.65 9.75 -1.04
C LEU A 121 -10.72 10.48 -1.87
N THR A 122 -10.32 11.32 -2.83
CA THR A 122 -11.27 12.02 -3.71
C THR A 122 -12.12 11.03 -4.51
N ASN A 123 -11.54 9.92 -4.98
CA ASN A 123 -12.29 8.90 -5.71
C ASN A 123 -13.25 8.12 -4.80
N VAL A 124 -12.86 7.79 -3.56
CA VAL A 124 -13.77 7.13 -2.60
C VAL A 124 -14.95 8.04 -2.25
N LEU A 125 -14.70 9.32 -1.93
CA LEU A 125 -15.76 10.31 -1.68
C LEU A 125 -16.66 10.53 -2.91
N ARG A 126 -16.12 10.36 -4.13
CA ARG A 126 -16.90 10.45 -5.37
C ARG A 126 -17.74 9.20 -5.63
N CYS A 127 -17.23 8.01 -5.34
CA CYS A 127 -18.01 6.76 -5.37
C CYS A 127 -19.17 6.82 -4.37
N GLU A 128 -18.96 7.40 -3.19
CA GLU A 128 -19.99 7.61 -2.18
C GLU A 128 -21.17 8.45 -2.72
N LYS A 129 -20.88 9.55 -3.43
CA LYS A 129 -21.91 10.39 -4.07
C LYS A 129 -22.69 9.68 -5.18
N HIS A 130 -22.06 8.76 -5.91
CA HIS A 130 -22.73 7.96 -6.94
C HIS A 130 -23.62 6.87 -6.36
N ILE A 131 -23.31 6.35 -5.17
CA ILE A 131 -24.09 5.32 -4.48
C ILE A 131 -25.23 5.97 -3.67
N ASN A 132 -25.00 7.12 -3.03
CA ASN A 132 -25.98 7.86 -2.25
C ASN A 132 -26.08 9.32 -2.71
N PRO A 133 -26.92 9.64 -3.71
CA PRO A 133 -27.02 11.00 -4.27
C PRO A 133 -27.70 12.05 -3.37
N GLY A 134 -28.03 11.73 -2.11
CA GLY A 134 -28.88 12.55 -1.24
C GLY A 134 -28.29 13.04 0.10
N GLU A 135 -27.06 12.67 0.47
CA GLU A 135 -26.47 13.07 1.77
C GLU A 135 -25.62 14.36 1.66
N PRO A 136 -25.80 15.34 2.57
CA PRO A 136 -25.10 16.62 2.53
C PRO A 136 -23.62 16.50 2.95
N ASN A 137 -22.77 17.27 2.28
CA ASN A 137 -21.30 17.21 2.38
C ASN A 137 -20.73 17.41 3.79
N SER A 138 -19.90 16.47 4.28
CA SER A 138 -18.90 16.72 5.34
C SER A 138 -17.55 17.20 4.75
N SER A 139 -17.58 18.13 3.78
CA SER A 139 -16.36 18.64 3.14
C SER A 139 -15.91 19.94 3.80
N ARG A 140 -14.93 19.92 4.73
CA ARG A 140 -14.25 21.19 5.11
C ARG A 140 -12.86 21.15 5.76
N ALA A 141 -12.15 20.02 5.83
CA ALA A 141 -10.91 19.98 6.63
C ALA A 141 -9.59 19.61 5.89
N ALA A 142 -9.54 19.60 4.55
CA ALA A 142 -8.43 18.94 3.85
C ALA A 142 -7.47 19.84 3.05
N GLU A 143 -7.65 21.17 2.94
CA GLU A 143 -6.88 21.95 1.95
C GLU A 143 -5.65 22.71 2.44
N ASP A 144 -5.53 23.06 3.72
CA ASP A 144 -4.40 23.89 4.14
C ASP A 144 -3.37 23.11 4.95
N ARG A 145 -2.29 22.69 4.28
CA ARG A 145 -0.92 22.71 4.82
C ARG A 145 0.08 22.34 3.72
N VAL A 146 0.98 23.26 3.41
CA VAL A 146 2.18 23.01 2.60
C VAL A 146 3.08 22.04 3.37
N PHE A 147 3.25 20.81 2.86
CA PHE A 147 3.85 19.67 3.60
C PHE A 147 5.30 19.37 3.22
N SER A 148 6.15 19.22 4.24
CA SER A 148 7.56 18.82 4.13
C SER A 148 7.75 17.33 3.80
N ILE A 149 8.65 17.06 2.85
CA ILE A 149 8.92 15.78 2.17
C ILE A 149 9.38 14.66 3.12
N GLN A 150 9.97 14.96 4.28
CA GLN A 150 10.49 13.95 5.22
C GLN A 150 9.40 13.15 5.97
N LYS A 151 8.16 13.66 6.07
CA LYS A 151 7.07 12.99 6.80
C LYS A 151 6.23 12.04 5.92
N GLY A 152 6.58 11.85 4.64
CA GLY A 152 5.74 11.19 3.63
C GLY A 152 5.31 9.75 3.95
N LYS A 153 6.19 8.93 4.53
CA LYS A 153 5.88 7.51 4.82
C LYS A 153 4.85 7.32 5.94
N VAL A 154 4.92 8.15 6.99
CA VAL A 154 3.98 8.09 8.12
C VAL A 154 2.59 8.52 7.66
N TYR A 155 2.51 9.60 6.88
CA TYR A 155 1.23 10.07 6.33
C TYR A 155 0.60 9.06 5.37
N ALA A 156 1.40 8.37 4.55
CA ALA A 156 0.91 7.31 3.67
C ALA A 156 0.20 6.19 4.43
N MET A 157 0.83 5.68 5.49
CA MET A 157 0.24 4.63 6.31
C MET A 157 -1.02 5.11 7.01
N MET A 158 -1.03 6.34 7.54
CA MET A 158 -2.23 6.94 8.13
C MET A 158 -3.36 7.05 7.09
N SER A 159 -3.10 7.55 5.90
CA SER A 159 -4.12 7.70 4.85
C SER A 159 -4.66 6.35 4.35
N MET A 160 -3.80 5.34 4.16
CA MET A 160 -4.25 3.98 3.80
C MET A 160 -5.14 3.39 4.89
N LYS A 161 -4.80 3.60 6.16
CA LYS A 161 -5.64 3.18 7.29
C LYS A 161 -6.98 3.88 7.30
N ILE A 162 -7.02 5.21 7.11
CA ILE A 162 -8.28 5.98 7.02
C ILE A 162 -9.16 5.42 5.91
N LEU A 163 -8.61 5.31 4.70
CA LEU A 163 -9.37 4.90 3.53
C LEU A 163 -9.90 3.47 3.65
N LEU A 164 -9.05 2.53 4.06
CA LEU A 164 -9.48 1.15 4.28
C LEU A 164 -10.44 1.05 5.47
N ALA A 165 -10.27 1.84 6.53
CA ALA A 165 -11.21 1.86 7.63
C ALA A 165 -12.60 2.34 7.20
N HIS A 166 -12.69 3.44 6.43
CA HIS A 166 -13.97 3.91 5.89
C HIS A 166 -14.60 2.87 4.96
N LEU A 167 -13.82 2.36 4.00
CA LEU A 167 -14.32 1.42 3.00
C LEU A 167 -14.76 0.10 3.65
N LEU A 168 -13.98 -0.44 4.59
CA LEU A 168 -14.29 -1.69 5.26
C LEU A 168 -15.31 -1.55 6.39
N ARG A 169 -15.62 -0.34 6.88
CA ARG A 169 -16.75 -0.12 7.81
C ARG A 169 -18.07 -0.09 7.08
N ARG A 170 -18.15 0.68 6.00
CA ARG A 170 -19.40 0.92 5.26
C ARG A 170 -19.70 -0.12 4.20
N PHE A 171 -18.68 -0.76 3.64
CA PHE A 171 -18.85 -1.67 2.53
C PHE A 171 -18.35 -3.08 2.85
N LYS A 172 -19.06 -4.06 2.31
CA LYS A 172 -18.61 -5.43 2.16
C LYS A 172 -17.97 -5.56 0.78
N VAL A 173 -16.67 -5.82 0.77
CA VAL A 173 -15.92 -6.10 -0.46
C VAL A 173 -15.85 -7.61 -0.63
N ILE A 174 -16.39 -8.11 -1.73
CA ILE A 174 -16.39 -9.53 -2.09
C ILE A 174 -15.53 -9.65 -3.34
N SER A 175 -14.48 -10.45 -3.28
CA SER A 175 -13.62 -10.72 -4.44
C SER A 175 -13.28 -12.20 -4.56
N ASP A 176 -13.26 -12.70 -5.80
CA ASP A 176 -12.80 -14.06 -6.10
C ASP A 176 -11.32 -14.01 -6.51
N ILE A 177 -10.44 -14.30 -5.56
CA ILE A 177 -8.98 -14.25 -5.79
C ILE A 177 -8.49 -15.37 -6.72
N THR A 178 -9.29 -16.42 -6.95
CA THR A 178 -8.88 -17.56 -7.80
C THR A 178 -8.88 -17.20 -9.29
N LYS A 179 -9.58 -16.13 -9.67
CA LYS A 179 -9.67 -15.63 -11.03
C LYS A 179 -8.83 -14.38 -11.27
N LEU A 180 -8.05 -13.95 -10.27
CA LEU A 180 -7.16 -12.81 -10.40
C LEU A 180 -5.93 -13.20 -11.20
N ASP A 181 -5.90 -12.81 -12.47
CA ASP A 181 -4.72 -12.94 -13.31
C ASP A 181 -4.00 -11.58 -13.39
N LEU A 182 -2.70 -11.57 -13.11
CA LEU A 182 -1.91 -10.35 -12.99
C LEU A 182 -0.92 -10.26 -14.14
N LYS A 183 -1.01 -9.17 -14.89
CA LYS A 183 -0.04 -8.83 -15.93
C LYS A 183 0.95 -7.80 -15.42
N LEU A 184 2.21 -8.11 -15.61
CA LEU A 184 3.31 -7.19 -15.34
C LEU A 184 3.63 -6.37 -16.59
N ASP A 185 3.12 -5.14 -16.64
CA ASP A 185 3.62 -4.10 -17.54
C ASP A 185 4.57 -3.17 -16.73
N SER A 186 4.77 -1.91 -17.13
CA SER A 186 5.50 -0.94 -16.28
C SER A 186 4.94 -0.84 -14.84
N LEU A 187 3.70 -1.30 -14.63
CA LEU A 187 3.03 -1.47 -13.34
C LEU A 187 2.33 -2.83 -13.30
N LEU A 188 2.14 -3.38 -12.10
CA LEU A 188 1.36 -4.60 -11.91
C LEU A 188 -0.14 -4.28 -12.00
N ARG A 189 -0.86 -4.87 -12.96
CA ARG A 189 -2.31 -4.66 -13.15
C ARG A 189 -3.05 -5.98 -13.39
N PRO A 190 -4.34 -6.09 -13.00
CA PRO A 190 -5.13 -7.27 -13.31
C PRO A 190 -5.49 -7.31 -14.81
N GLU A 191 -5.34 -8.48 -15.42
CA GLU A 191 -5.68 -8.75 -16.82
C GLU A 191 -7.14 -9.22 -16.98
N SER A 192 -7.66 -9.99 -16.01
CA SER A 192 -9.04 -10.49 -15.98
C SER A 192 -10.09 -9.45 -15.53
N GLY A 193 -9.66 -8.20 -15.31
CA GLY A 193 -10.48 -7.15 -14.71
C GLY A 193 -10.51 -7.23 -13.18
N TYR A 194 -11.33 -6.36 -12.57
CA TYR A 194 -11.47 -6.31 -11.12
C TYR A 194 -12.72 -7.10 -10.75
N GLU A 195 -12.59 -8.40 -10.49
CA GLU A 195 -13.68 -9.27 -9.99
C GLU A 195 -14.03 -8.93 -8.53
N ILE A 196 -14.40 -7.68 -8.30
CA ILE A 196 -14.65 -7.10 -6.99
C ILE A 196 -16.09 -6.57 -7.01
N LYS A 197 -16.91 -7.08 -6.10
CA LYS A 197 -18.23 -6.56 -5.79
C LYS A 197 -18.16 -5.78 -4.48
N ILE A 198 -18.75 -4.59 -4.47
CA ILE A 198 -18.82 -3.73 -3.30
C ILE A 198 -20.29 -3.53 -2.98
N GLU A 199 -20.70 -3.95 -1.78
CA GLU A 199 -22.08 -3.84 -1.29
C GLU A 199 -22.07 -3.04 0.01
N LEU A 200 -23.16 -2.33 0.31
CA LEU A 200 -23.31 -1.68 1.62
C LEU A 200 -23.37 -2.73 2.72
N ARG A 201 -22.66 -2.49 3.82
CA ARG A 201 -22.72 -3.32 5.01
C ARG A 201 -23.94 -2.89 5.82
N GLN A 202 -24.90 -3.80 5.96
CA GLN A 202 -26.07 -3.64 6.84
C GLN A 202 -25.69 -3.73 8.31
#